data_AF-A0A432K3L4-F1
#
_entry.id   AF-A0A432K3L4-F1
#
_cell.length_a   1.000
_cell.length_b   1.000
_cell.length_c   1.000
_cell.angle_alpha   90.00
_cell.angle_beta   90.00
_cell.angle_gamma   90.00
#
_symmetry.space_group_name_H-M   'P 1'
#
loop_
_entity.id
_entity.type
_entity.pdbx_description
1 polymer ?
#
loop_
_entity_poly.entity_id
_entity_poly.type
_entity_poly.pdbx_seq_one_letter_code
_entity_poly.pdbx_strand_id
1 'polypeptide(L)' 'MKNLLLLLTTILLFTFCSTPKKQEEQNEKLANIDEDSLLNLVQYQTFQYFWEGAEPNSGLARERFHEDD' A
#
# COMPACT_ATOMS: atom_id res chain seq x y z
N MET A 1 33.87 36.09 -6.79
CA MET A 1 33.30 34.85 -7.38
C MET A 1 33.11 33.73 -6.35
N LYS A 2 34.03 33.54 -5.39
CA LYS A 2 33.89 32.55 -4.30
C LYS A 2 32.63 32.75 -3.43
N ASN A 3 32.29 34.00 -3.08
CA ASN A 3 31.11 34.30 -2.26
C ASN A 3 29.78 34.12 -3.04
N LEU A 4 29.82 34.28 -4.37
CA LEU A 4 28.68 34.03 -5.25
C LEU A 4 28.47 32.51 -5.43
N LEU A 5 29.56 31.76 -5.56
CA LEU A 5 29.53 30.28 -5.56
C LEU A 5 28.96 29.74 -4.25
N LEU A 6 29.35 30.34 -3.11
CA LEU A 6 28.92 29.94 -1.77
C LEU A 6 27.43 30.23 -1.52
N LEU A 7 26.91 31.32 -2.11
CA LEU A 7 25.47 31.66 -2.10
C LEU A 7 24.64 30.74 -3.01
N LEU A 8 25.19 30.29 -4.12
CA LEU A 8 24.50 29.36 -5.02
C LEU A 8 24.38 27.96 -4.40
N THR A 9 25.41 27.53 -3.66
CA THR A 9 25.42 26.23 -2.97
C THR A 9 24.46 26.18 -1.79
N THR A 10 24.24 27.28 -1.07
CA THR A 10 23.27 27.31 0.04
C THR A 10 21.83 27.28 -0.46
N ILE A 11 21.51 27.94 -1.57
CA ILE A 11 20.18 27.90 -2.19
C ILE A 11 19.81 26.49 -2.67
N LEU A 12 20.77 25.74 -3.21
CA LEU A 12 20.56 24.37 -3.68
C LEU A 12 20.27 23.37 -2.53
N LEU A 13 20.71 23.67 -1.31
CA LEU A 13 20.49 22.82 -0.14
C LEU A 13 19.10 23.02 0.49
N PHE A 14 18.43 24.14 0.24
CA PHE A 14 17.10 24.42 0.78
C PHE A 14 15.95 23.83 -0.05
N THR A 15 16.19 23.38 -1.28
CA THR A 15 15.15 22.81 -2.17
C THR A 15 14.93 21.31 -1.98
N PHE A 16 15.69 20.64 -1.10
CA PHE A 16 15.55 19.20 -0.83
C PHE A 16 14.67 18.87 0.39
N CYS A 17 13.84 19.82 0.84
CA CYS A 17 12.81 19.53 1.84
C CYS A 17 11.58 18.95 1.13
N SER A 18 11.50 17.61 1.10
CA SER A 18 10.31 16.90 0.70
C SER A 18 9.16 17.25 1.65
N THR A 19 8.13 17.92 1.13
CA THR A 19 6.86 18.08 1.84
C THR A 19 6.29 16.70 2.17
N PRO A 20 5.93 16.41 3.44
CA PRO A 20 5.19 15.19 3.74
C PRO A 20 3.84 15.28 3.03
N LYS A 21 3.59 14.41 2.04
CA LYS A 21 2.26 14.22 1.47
C LYS A 21 1.33 13.79 2.62
N LYS A 22 0.31 14.60 2.90
CA LYS A 22 -0.72 14.32 3.90
C LYS A 22 -1.44 13.02 3.52
N GLN A 23 -1.05 11.89 4.12
CA GLN A 23 -1.74 10.60 4.02
C GLN A 23 -3.02 10.57 4.88
N GLU A 24 -3.83 11.63 4.86
CA GLU A 24 -5.03 11.69 5.70
C GLU A 24 -6.25 11.04 5.02
N GLU A 25 -6.33 11.11 3.69
CA GLU A 25 -7.55 10.73 2.96
C GLU A 25 -7.81 9.21 2.93
N GLN A 26 -6.76 8.38 3.01
CA GLN A 26 -6.93 6.92 3.05
C GLN A 26 -7.35 6.42 4.44
N ASN A 27 -6.94 7.11 5.51
CA ASN A 27 -7.16 6.65 6.88
C ASN A 27 -8.62 6.87 7.33
N GLU A 28 -9.26 7.96 6.89
CA GLU A 28 -10.69 8.21 7.15
C GLU A 28 -11.62 7.17 6.50
N LYS A 29 -11.23 6.57 5.37
CA LYS A 29 -12.05 5.59 4.66
C LYS A 29 -12.09 4.22 5.36
N LEU A 30 -10.99 3.83 5.98
CA LEU A 30 -10.91 2.61 6.81
C LEU A 30 -11.62 2.79 8.15
N ALA A 31 -11.63 4.01 8.70
CA ALA A 31 -12.25 4.31 9.99
C ALA A 31 -13.79 4.21 10.00
N ASN A 32 -14.44 4.11 8.83
CA ASN A 32 -15.90 4.11 8.69
C ASN A 32 -16.48 2.78 8.18
N ILE A 33 -15.69 1.70 8.15
CA ILE A 33 -16.24 0.37 7.84
C ILE A 33 -16.87 -0.19 9.12
N ASP A 34 -18.14 -0.58 9.01
CA ASP A 34 -18.86 -1.31 10.04
C ASP A 34 -18.17 -2.65 10.37
N GLU A 35 -18.16 -3.06 11.64
CA GLU A 35 -17.38 -4.21 12.11
C GLU A 35 -17.82 -5.53 11.46
N ASP A 36 -19.13 -5.75 11.34
CA ASP A 36 -19.67 -6.94 10.67
C ASP A 36 -19.32 -6.93 9.19
N SER A 37 -19.36 -5.76 8.56
CA SER A 37 -18.97 -5.59 7.16
C SER A 37 -17.48 -5.91 6.94
N LEU A 38 -16.62 -5.49 7.86
CA LEU A 38 -15.19 -5.83 7.83
C LEU A 38 -14.98 -7.34 8.01
N LEU A 39 -15.64 -7.96 8.98
CA LEU A 39 -15.54 -9.40 9.22
C LEU A 39 -16.00 -10.21 8.02
N ASN A 40 -17.13 -9.83 7.42
CA ASN A 40 -17.66 -10.45 6.21
C ASN A 40 -16.69 -10.33 5.03
N LEU A 41 -16.05 -9.17 4.86
CA LEU A 41 -15.07 -8.96 3.80
C LEU A 41 -13.83 -9.86 3.97
N VAL A 42 -13.31 -9.97 5.20
CA VAL A 42 -12.18 -10.85 5.50
C VAL A 42 -12.53 -12.32 5.24
N GLN A 43 -13.72 -12.75 5.68
CA GLN A 43 -14.19 -14.12 5.44
C GLN A 43 -14.36 -14.42 3.96
N TYR A 44 -14.98 -13.51 3.21
CA TYR A 44 -15.15 -13.63 1.77
C TYR A 44 -13.79 -13.73 1.06
N GLN A 45 -12.87 -12.79 1.30
CA GLN A 45 -11.56 -12.80 0.66
C GLN A 45 -10.75 -14.06 1.01
N THR A 46 -10.85 -14.55 2.25
CA THR A 46 -10.19 -15.79 2.68
C THR A 46 -10.80 -17.01 1.98
N PHE A 47 -12.12 -17.06 1.83
CA PHE A 47 -12.80 -18.14 1.10
C PHE A 47 -12.34 -18.21 -0.36
N GLN A 48 -12.11 -17.06 -1.01
CA GLN A 48 -11.66 -17.02 -2.40
C GLN A 48 -10.31 -17.73 -2.63
N TYR A 49 -9.45 -17.86 -1.62
CA TYR A 49 -8.23 -18.69 -1.70
C TYR A 49 -8.53 -20.14 -2.09
N PHE A 50 -9.61 -20.69 -1.53
CA PHE A 50 -10.02 -22.07 -1.76
C PHE A 50 -10.94 -22.24 -2.98
N TRP A 51 -11.52 -21.15 -3.46
CA TRP A 51 -12.43 -21.15 -4.60
C TRP A 51 -11.72 -20.74 -5.89
N GLU A 52 -11.40 -19.45 -6.04
CA GLU A 52 -10.70 -18.92 -7.22
C GLU A 52 -9.22 -19.32 -7.23
N GLY A 53 -8.61 -19.42 -6.04
CA GLY A 53 -7.20 -19.78 -5.87
C GLY A 53 -6.91 -21.29 -5.96
N ALA A 54 -7.92 -22.14 -6.18
CA ALA A 54 -7.76 -23.59 -6.24
C ALA A 54 -6.76 -24.03 -7.33
N GLU A 55 -6.16 -25.21 -7.15
CA GLU A 55 -5.33 -25.82 -8.19
C GLU A 55 -6.22 -26.24 -9.38
N PRO A 56 -5.89 -25.87 -10.63
CA PRO A 56 -6.83 -25.95 -11.75
C PRO A 56 -7.17 -27.38 -12.22
N ASN A 57 -6.31 -28.37 -11.97
CA ASN A 57 -6.56 -29.74 -12.42
C ASN A 57 -7.42 -30.54 -11.43
N SER A 58 -7.18 -30.34 -10.14
CA SER A 58 -7.77 -31.10 -9.04
C SER A 58 -8.86 -30.36 -8.29
N GLY A 59 -8.90 -29.02 -8.37
CA GLY A 59 -9.77 -28.17 -7.57
C GLY A 59 -9.42 -28.14 -6.08
N LEU A 60 -8.26 -28.69 -5.69
CA LEU A 60 -7.82 -28.72 -4.30
C LEU A 60 -7.11 -27.43 -3.90
N ALA A 61 -7.07 -27.18 -2.59
CA ALA A 61 -6.34 -26.07 -2.02
C ALA A 61 -4.83 -26.20 -2.31
N ARG A 62 -4.20 -25.12 -2.77
CA ARG A 62 -2.74 -25.06 -2.90
C ARG A 62 -2.10 -24.94 -1.51
N GLU A 63 -0.91 -25.51 -1.35
CA GLU A 63 -0.09 -25.31 -0.14
C GLU A 63 0.27 -23.83 0.06
N ARG A 64 0.56 -23.12 -1.03
CA ARG A 64 0.91 -21.70 -1.04
C ARG A 64 0.45 -21.04 -2.34
N PHE A 65 0.18 -19.75 -2.27
CA PHE A 65 -0.11 -18.87 -3.40
C PHE A 65 0.76 -17.62 -3.28
N HIS A 66 1.57 -17.34 -4.29
CA HIS A 66 2.33 -16.10 -4.41
C HIS A 66 1.67 -15.24 -5.49
N GLU A 67 1.44 -13.96 -5.20
CA GLU A 67 0.73 -13.05 -6.10
C GLU A 67 1.66 -12.41 -7.15
N ASP A 68 2.97 -12.49 -6.92
CA ASP A 68 4.03 -11.94 -7.78
C ASP A 68 4.54 -12.92 -8.86
N ASP A 69 4.10 -14.18 -8.82
CA ASP A 69 4.37 -15.23 -9.82
C ASP A 69 3.40 -15.13 -11.02
#